data_AF-A0A8I0CI19-F1
#
_entry.id   AF-A0A8I0CI19-F1
#
_cell.length_a   1.000
_cell.length_b   1.000
_cell.length_c   1.000
_cell.angle_alpha   90.00
_cell.angle_beta   90.00
_cell.angle_gamma   90.00
#
_symmetry.space_group_name_H-M   'P 1'
#
loop_
_entity.id
_entity.type
_entity.pdbx_description
1 polymer ?
#
loop_
_entity_poly.entity_id
_entity_poly.type
_entity_poly.pdbx_seq_one_letter_code
_entity_poly.pdbx_strand_id
1 'polypeptide(L)'
;RAASALQRFMELIDALAQETADMPLHVQTDRVIKDSGLRTMYEQEKGEKGQTRIENLEELVTATRQFSYNEEDEDLMPLQAFLSHAALEAGEGQADTWQDAVQLMTMHSAKGLEFPQVFIVGMEEG
;
A
#
# COMPACT_ATOMS: atom_id res chain seq x y z
N ARG A 1 19.39 24.12 -15.41
CA ARG A 1 19.55 22.89 -14.58
C ARG A 1 18.28 22.54 -13.81
N ALA A 2 17.72 23.43 -12.99
CA ALA A 2 16.42 23.19 -12.33
C ALA A 2 15.27 23.07 -13.35
N ALA A 3 15.16 24.00 -14.31
CA ALA A 3 14.12 23.96 -15.35
C ALA A 3 14.11 22.65 -16.16
N SER A 4 15.29 22.14 -16.53
CA SER A 4 15.41 20.87 -17.27
C SER A 4 15.04 19.64 -16.43
N ALA A 5 15.26 19.68 -15.11
CA ALA A 5 14.87 18.58 -14.23
C ALA A 5 13.36 18.55 -14.03
N LEU A 6 12.75 19.73 -13.83
CA LEU A 6 11.31 19.87 -13.76
C LEU A 6 10.62 19.45 -15.06
N GLN A 7 11.17 19.83 -16.22
CA GLN A 7 10.65 19.43 -17.52
C GLN A 7 10.58 17.90 -17.67
N ARG A 8 11.68 17.20 -17.35
CA ARG A 8 11.70 15.73 -17.39
C ARG A 8 10.72 15.08 -16.42
N PHE A 9 10.51 15.69 -15.26
CA PHE A 9 9.53 15.20 -14.30
C PHE A 9 8.10 15.35 -14.83
N MET A 10 7.76 16.49 -15.44
CA MET A 10 6.44 16.68 -16.07
C MET A 10 6.24 15.67 -17.21
N GLU A 11 7.25 15.47 -18.07
CA GLU A 11 7.21 14.47 -19.14
C GLU A 11 6.98 13.05 -18.60
N LEU A 12 7.61 12.69 -17.48
CA LEU A 12 7.38 11.41 -16.81
C LEU A 12 5.94 11.28 -16.31
N ILE A 13 5.39 12.31 -15.65
CA ILE A 13 4.03 12.29 -15.12
C ILE A 13 3.00 12.18 -16.25
N ASP A 14 3.17 12.95 -17.32
CA ASP A 14 2.27 12.91 -18.47
C ASP A 14 2.34 11.55 -19.18
N ALA A 15 3.54 10.98 -19.34
CA ALA A 15 3.72 9.65 -19.92
C ALA A 15 3.04 8.57 -19.08
N LEU A 16 3.25 8.58 -17.75
CA LEU A 16 2.61 7.62 -16.85
C LEU A 16 1.09 7.73 -16.92
N ALA A 17 0.53 8.94 -16.84
CA ALA A 17 -0.91 9.15 -16.89
C ALA A 17 -1.52 8.63 -18.20
N GLN A 18 -0.84 8.86 -19.34
CA GLN A 18 -1.30 8.40 -20.64
C GLN A 18 -1.16 6.88 -20.81
N GLU A 19 -0.02 6.31 -20.44
CA GLU A 19 0.27 4.89 -20.63
C GLU A 19 -0.61 3.99 -19.75
N THR A 20 -1.02 4.46 -18.56
CA THR A 20 -1.81 3.65 -17.63
C THR A 20 -3.32 3.87 -17.71
N ALA A 21 -3.80 4.84 -18.49
CA ALA A 21 -5.20 5.28 -18.48
C ALA A 21 -6.23 4.15 -18.66
N ASP A 22 -5.95 3.22 -19.59
CA ASP A 22 -6.88 2.13 -19.95
C ASP A 22 -6.52 0.79 -19.27
N MET A 23 -5.59 0.79 -18.32
CA MET A 23 -5.16 -0.42 -17.62
C MET A 23 -5.98 -0.66 -16.35
N PRO A 24 -6.14 -1.92 -15.89
CA PRO A 24 -6.72 -2.20 -14.58
C PRO A 24 -5.89 -1.55 -13.45
N LEU A 25 -6.54 -1.10 -12.38
CA LEU A 25 -5.91 -0.31 -11.31
C LEU A 25 -4.61 -0.92 -10.77
N HIS A 26 -4.60 -2.22 -10.45
CA HIS A 26 -3.39 -2.92 -10.00
C HIS A 26 -2.23 -2.90 -11.01
N VAL A 27 -2.54 -2.94 -12.32
CA VAL A 27 -1.54 -2.81 -13.38
C VAL A 27 -1.03 -1.37 -13.45
N GLN A 28 -1.91 -0.36 -13.30
CA GLN A 28 -1.50 1.04 -13.20
C GLN A 28 -0.53 1.25 -12.04
N THR A 29 -0.87 0.72 -10.86
CA THR A 29 -0.07 0.83 -9.64
C THR A 29 1.30 0.19 -9.82
N ASP A 30 1.37 -1.05 -10.31
CA ASP A 30 2.63 -1.75 -10.57
C ASP A 30 3.50 -1.01 -11.60
N ARG A 31 2.88 -0.51 -12.68
CA ARG A 31 3.57 0.25 -13.74
C ARG A 31 4.18 1.54 -13.18
N VAL A 32 3.40 2.34 -12.43
CA VAL A 32 3.89 3.60 -11.83
C VAL A 32 5.03 3.33 -10.85
N ILE A 33 4.94 2.30 -10.02
CA ILE A 33 5.99 1.92 -9.07
C ILE A 33 7.32 1.59 -9.77
N LYS A 34 7.25 0.90 -10.91
CA LYS A 34 8.43 0.51 -11.70
C LYS A 34 8.99 1.68 -12.49
N ASP A 35 8.15 2.36 -13.26
CA ASP A 35 8.58 3.35 -14.26
C ASP A 35 8.94 4.70 -13.64
N SER A 36 8.41 5.02 -12.44
CA SER A 36 8.90 6.15 -11.65
C SER A 36 10.33 5.93 -11.11
N GLY A 37 10.83 4.69 -11.15
CA GLY A 37 12.10 4.29 -10.57
C GLY A 37 12.05 4.05 -9.06
N LEU A 38 10.86 4.13 -8.43
CA LEU A 38 10.70 3.94 -6.98
C LEU A 38 11.15 2.55 -6.52
N ARG A 39 10.74 1.50 -7.24
CA ARG A 39 11.16 0.12 -6.92
C ARG A 39 12.68 -0.03 -6.99
N THR A 40 13.28 0.45 -8.08
CA THR A 40 14.74 0.41 -8.27
C THR A 40 15.48 1.20 -7.21
N MET A 41 14.94 2.32 -6.73
CA MET A 41 15.51 3.09 -5.63
C MET A 41 15.58 2.25 -4.34
N TYR A 42 14.51 1.52 -4.00
CA TYR A 42 14.49 0.66 -2.81
C TYR A 42 15.34 -0.60 -2.97
N GLU A 43 15.45 -1.18 -4.17
CA GLU A 43 16.37 -2.30 -4.44
C GLU A 43 17.84 -1.93 -4.21
N GLN A 44 18.20 -0.66 -4.38
CA GLN A 44 19.55 -0.15 -4.12
C GLN A 44 19.79 0.17 -2.65
N GLU A 45 18.74 0.23 -1.82
CA GLU A 45 18.85 0.46 -0.38
C GLU A 45 19.37 -0.80 0.32
N LYS A 46 20.52 -0.70 0.98
CA LYS A 46 21.15 -1.85 1.64
C LYS A 46 20.44 -2.21 2.95
N GLY A 47 20.24 -3.51 3.16
CA GLY A 47 19.70 -4.09 4.39
C GLY A 47 18.20 -4.35 4.34
N GLU A 48 17.65 -4.83 5.45
CA GLU A 48 16.25 -5.30 5.55
C GLU A 48 15.22 -4.20 5.25
N LYS A 49 15.56 -2.93 5.47
CA LYS A 49 14.64 -1.81 5.23
C LYS A 49 14.22 -1.68 3.77
N GLY A 50 15.14 -1.86 2.82
CA GLY A 50 14.82 -1.81 1.40
C GLY A 50 13.85 -2.92 1.01
N GLN A 51 14.10 -4.13 1.52
CA GLN A 51 13.26 -5.29 1.31
C GLN A 51 11.85 -5.09 1.86
N THR A 52 11.71 -4.64 3.12
CA THR A 52 10.39 -4.32 3.72
C THR A 52 9.63 -3.27 2.92
N ARG A 53 10.32 -2.26 2.34
CA ARG A 53 9.65 -1.26 1.49
C ARG A 53 9.15 -1.87 0.18
N ILE A 54 9.90 -2.79 -0.42
CA ILE A 54 9.47 -3.49 -1.63
C ILE A 54 8.25 -4.37 -1.34
N GLU A 55 8.27 -5.12 -0.23
CA GLU A 55 7.12 -5.92 0.23
C GLU A 55 5.87 -5.06 0.43
N ASN A 56 6.02 -3.88 1.05
CA ASN A 56 4.89 -2.94 1.19
C ASN A 56 4.35 -2.44 -0.16
N LEU A 57 5.22 -2.28 -1.16
CA LEU A 57 4.79 -1.90 -2.52
C LEU A 57 4.07 -3.06 -3.23
N GLU A 58 4.51 -4.30 -3.03
CA GLU A 58 3.84 -5.50 -3.55
C GLU A 58 2.47 -5.71 -2.90
N GLU A 59 2.37 -5.42 -1.60
CA GLU A 59 1.10 -5.44 -0.88
C GLU A 59 0.14 -4.36 -1.39
N LEU A 60 0.64 -3.16 -1.71
CA LEU A 60 -0.18 -2.12 -2.33
C LEU A 60 -0.75 -2.55 -3.70
N VAL A 61 0.04 -3.25 -4.52
CA VAL A 61 -0.44 -3.82 -5.80
C VAL A 61 -1.49 -4.91 -5.54
N THR A 62 -1.30 -5.72 -4.50
CA THR A 62 -2.28 -6.74 -4.10
C THR A 62 -3.59 -6.13 -3.62
N ALA A 63 -3.53 -5.10 -2.77
CA ALA A 63 -4.70 -4.38 -2.26
C ALA A 63 -5.50 -3.75 -3.40
N THR A 64 -4.84 -3.08 -4.35
CA THR A 64 -5.49 -2.51 -5.54
C THR A 64 -6.07 -3.56 -6.49
N ARG A 65 -5.57 -4.81 -6.44
CA ARG A 65 -6.12 -5.93 -7.19
C ARG A 65 -7.37 -6.53 -6.52
N GLN A 66 -7.38 -6.57 -5.20
CA GLN A 66 -8.47 -7.09 -4.39
C GLN A 66 -9.61 -6.07 -4.24
N PHE A 67 -9.31 -4.78 -4.38
CA PHE A 67 -10.30 -3.72 -4.35
C PHE A 67 -11.38 -3.96 -5.41
N SER A 68 -12.58 -4.26 -4.94
CA SER A 68 -13.75 -4.42 -5.78
C SER A 68 -14.45 -3.08 -5.89
N TYR A 69 -14.61 -2.64 -7.12
CA TYR A 69 -15.36 -1.45 -7.45
C TYR A 69 -16.85 -1.75 -7.26
N ASN A 70 -17.50 -1.12 -6.27
CA ASN A 70 -18.92 -1.32 -6.02
C ASN A 70 -19.74 -0.44 -6.97
N GLU A 71 -20.92 -0.92 -7.37
CA GLU A 71 -21.85 -0.15 -8.22
C GLU A 71 -22.33 1.15 -7.55
N GLU A 72 -22.23 1.27 -6.22
CA GLU A 72 -22.54 2.51 -5.48
C GLU A 72 -21.52 3.64 -5.74
N ASP A 73 -20.34 3.34 -6.30
CA ASP A 73 -19.30 4.29 -6.66
C ASP A 73 -19.40 4.79 -8.12
N GLU A 74 -20.54 4.57 -8.81
CA GLU A 74 -20.75 4.82 -10.25
C GLU A 74 -20.23 6.17 -10.81
N ASP A 75 -20.12 7.21 -9.96
CA ASP A 75 -19.63 8.55 -10.33
C ASP A 75 -18.10 8.74 -10.21
N LEU A 76 -17.35 7.78 -9.65
CA LEU A 76 -15.91 7.92 -9.38
C LEU A 76 -15.05 7.09 -10.32
N MET A 77 -13.88 7.60 -10.71
CA MET A 77 -12.89 6.74 -11.38
C MET A 77 -12.38 5.67 -10.39
N PRO A 78 -11.99 4.46 -10.84
CA PRO A 78 -11.52 3.39 -9.96
C PRO A 78 -10.40 3.80 -8.99
N LEU A 79 -9.47 4.65 -9.44
CA LEU A 79 -8.42 5.23 -8.58
C LEU A 79 -9.01 6.14 -7.49
N GLN A 80 -10.00 6.97 -7.82
CA GLN A 80 -10.64 7.87 -6.85
C GLN A 80 -11.44 7.09 -5.80
N ALA A 81 -12.16 6.04 -6.23
CA ALA A 81 -12.87 5.15 -5.32
C ALA A 81 -11.89 4.45 -4.36
N PHE A 82 -10.80 3.88 -4.88
CA PHE A 82 -9.77 3.26 -4.06
C PHE A 82 -9.13 4.23 -3.06
N LEU A 83 -8.77 5.45 -3.49
CA LEU A 83 -8.18 6.45 -2.60
C LEU A 83 -9.16 6.92 -1.53
N SER A 84 -10.46 6.99 -1.85
CA SER A 84 -11.50 7.34 -0.88
C SER A 84 -11.67 6.24 0.18
N HIS A 85 -11.71 4.98 -0.24
CA HIS A 85 -11.74 3.82 0.66
C HIS A 85 -10.50 3.77 1.56
N ALA A 86 -9.30 3.88 0.98
CA ALA A 86 -8.05 3.86 1.72
C ALA A 86 -7.94 5.01 2.73
N ALA A 87 -8.47 6.20 2.41
CA ALA A 87 -8.48 7.32 3.34
C ALA A 87 -9.44 7.12 4.54
N LEU A 88 -10.56 6.42 4.34
CA LEU A 88 -11.48 6.05 5.40
C LEU A 88 -10.87 4.99 6.32
N GLU A 89 -10.33 3.90 5.75
CA GLU A 89 -9.68 2.83 6.52
C GLU A 89 -8.43 3.29 7.27
N ALA A 90 -7.66 4.23 6.70
CA ALA A 90 -6.50 4.80 7.38
C ALA A 90 -6.88 5.61 8.64
N GLY A 91 -8.15 6.04 8.77
CA GLY A 91 -8.69 6.73 9.94
C GLY A 91 -9.42 5.84 10.94
N GLU A 92 -10.01 4.73 10.48
CA GLU A 92 -10.80 3.80 11.29
C GLU A 92 -10.11 2.43 11.37
N GLY A 93 -9.44 2.14 12.49
CA GLY A 93 -8.86 0.81 12.67
C GLY A 93 -7.99 0.61 13.90
N GLN A 94 -7.46 1.68 14.50
CA GLN A 94 -6.87 1.60 15.83
C GLN A 94 -7.96 1.79 16.87
N ALA A 95 -8.55 0.66 17.27
CA ALA A 95 -9.27 0.60 18.53
C ALA A 95 -8.30 1.00 19.65
N ASP A 96 -8.64 2.05 20.41
CA ASP A 96 -7.91 2.39 21.63
C ASP A 96 -7.85 1.16 22.56
N THR A 97 -6.89 1.12 23.47
CA THR A 97 -6.67 -0.02 24.40
C THR A 97 -7.91 -0.43 25.22
N TRP A 98 -8.96 0.38 25.21
CA TRP A 98 -10.20 0.22 25.96
C TRP A 98 -11.45 0.02 25.09
N GLN A 99 -11.29 -0.05 23.78
CA GLN A 99 -12.38 -0.38 22.87
C GLN A 99 -12.49 -1.89 22.68
N ASP A 100 -13.72 -2.39 22.58
CA ASP A 100 -14.00 -3.81 22.39
C ASP A 100 -13.58 -4.23 20.97
N ALA A 101 -12.34 -4.70 20.84
CA ALA A 101 -11.72 -5.08 19.58
C ALA A 101 -10.67 -6.17 19.78
N VAL A 102 -10.44 -6.96 18.72
CA VAL A 102 -9.36 -7.96 18.70
C VAL A 102 -8.02 -7.25 18.60
N GLN A 103 -7.13 -7.50 19.56
CA GLN A 103 -5.80 -6.89 19.61
C GLN A 103 -4.80 -7.72 18.81
N LEU A 104 -4.26 -7.16 17.72
CA LEU A 104 -3.16 -7.75 16.95
C LEU A 104 -1.82 -7.18 17.44
N MET A 105 -0.89 -8.06 17.80
CA MET A 105 0.42 -7.67 18.33
C MET A 105 1.51 -8.67 17.97
N THR A 106 2.76 -8.20 17.96
CA THR A 106 3.92 -9.10 17.88
C THR A 106 4.16 -9.78 19.23
N MET A 107 4.78 -10.96 19.23
CA MET A 107 5.04 -11.74 20.45
C MET A 107 5.81 -10.92 21.51
N HIS A 108 6.74 -10.07 21.09
CA HIS A 108 7.48 -9.17 21.98
C HIS A 108 6.59 -8.15 22.69
N SER A 109 5.57 -7.64 22.00
CA SER A 109 4.66 -6.61 22.51
C SER A 109 3.63 -7.18 23.49
N ALA A 110 3.39 -8.49 23.45
CA ALA A 110 2.50 -9.19 24.38
C ALA A 110 3.07 -9.38 25.80
N LYS A 111 4.35 -9.01 26.02
CA LYS A 111 5.04 -9.27 27.29
C LYS A 111 4.37 -8.54 28.46
N GLY A 112 3.90 -9.32 29.43
CA GLY A 112 3.25 -8.79 30.64
C GLY A 112 1.77 -8.47 30.48
N LEU A 113 1.18 -8.80 29.32
CA LEU A 113 -0.25 -8.76 29.09
C LEU A 113 -0.86 -10.15 29.30
N GLU A 114 -2.13 -10.17 29.72
CA GLU A 114 -2.91 -11.40 29.86
C GLU A 114 -4.25 -11.23 29.14
N PHE A 115 -4.64 -12.26 28.37
CA PHE A 115 -5.88 -12.28 27.60
C PHE A 115 -6.62 -13.60 27.82
N PRO A 116 -7.97 -13.61 27.90
CA PRO A 116 -8.73 -14.84 28.07
C PRO A 116 -8.61 -15.82 26.89
N GLN A 117 -8.41 -15.30 25.68
CA GLN A 117 -8.23 -16.08 24.44
C GLN A 117 -7.07 -15.50 23.64
N VAL A 118 -6.20 -16.38 23.13
CA VAL A 118 -5.01 -15.99 22.35
C VAL A 118 -4.90 -16.91 21.14
N PHE A 119 -4.72 -16.30 19.95
CA PHE A 119 -4.42 -17.00 18.70
C PHE A 119 -3.00 -16.67 18.28
N ILE A 120 -2.19 -17.70 18.05
CA ILE A 120 -0.82 -17.57 17.53
C ILE A 120 -0.85 -18.00 16.07
N VAL A 121 -0.37 -17.13 15.18
CA VAL A 121 -0.32 -17.35 13.73
C VAL A 121 1.13 -17.39 13.25
N GLY A 122 1.37 -18.00 12.08
CA GLY A 122 2.72 -18.07 11.50
C GLY A 122 3.67 -19.03 12.22
N MET A 123 3.14 -20.11 12.81
CA MET A 123 3.98 -21.22 13.32
C MET A 123 4.43 -22.11 12.16
N GLU A 124 5.37 -21.59 11.38
CA GLU A 124 6.08 -22.30 10.32
C GLU A 124 7.59 -22.24 10.56
N GLU A 125 8.31 -23.22 10.00
CA GLU A 125 9.77 -23.24 10.02
C GLU A 125 10.27 -22.36 8.87
N GLY A 126 10.92 -21.24 9.20
CA GLY A 126 11.48 -20.30 8.23
C GLY A 126 12.79 -20.75 7.60
#